data_AF-A0A6B3E377-F1
#
_entry.id   AF-A0A6B3E377-F1
#
_cell.length_a   1.000
_cell.length_b   1.000
_cell.length_c   1.000
_cell.angle_alpha   90.00
_cell.angle_beta   90.00
_cell.angle_gamma   90.00
#
_symmetry.space_group_name_H-M   'P 1'
#
loop_
_entity.id
_entity.type
_entity.pdbx_description
1 polymer ?
#
loop_
_entity_poly.entity_id
_entity_poly.type
_entity_poly.pdbx_seq_one_letter_code
_entity_poly.pdbx_strand_id
1 'polypeptide(L)' 'MAFEPPKRLVRALGETSPEGDDWLERLPELARRAVAERGLTVERVQVPGGRSSLVVLVRTADGTPA' A
#
# COMPACT_ATOMS: atom_id res chain seq x y z
N MET A 1 -2.79 6.70 -12.39
CA MET A 1 -3.44 5.44 -11.96
C MET A 1 -3.68 5.53 -10.47
N ALA A 2 -4.94 5.41 -10.04
CA ALA A 2 -5.29 5.43 -8.63
C ALA A 2 -4.65 4.21 -7.94
N PHE A 3 -3.88 4.46 -6.89
CA PHE A 3 -3.33 3.42 -6.03
C PHE A 3 -4.45 3.11 -5.04
N GLU A 4 -5.07 1.95 -5.14
CA GLU A 4 -6.13 1.51 -4.22
C GLU A 4 -5.58 0.48 -3.21
N PRO A 5 -6.07 0.47 -1.96
CA PRO A 5 -5.72 -0.58 -1.01
C PRO A 5 -6.18 -1.96 -1.54
N PRO A 6 -5.40 -3.04 -1.33
CA PRO A 6 -5.82 -4.37 -1.76
C PRO A 6 -7.17 -4.77 -1.16
N LYS A 7 -8.11 -5.19 -2.01
CA LYS A 7 -9.46 -5.64 -1.58
C LYS A 7 -9.41 -6.69 -0.48
N ARG A 8 -8.40 -7.56 -0.53
CA ARG A 8 -8.20 -8.62 0.46
C ARG A 8 -7.85 -8.08 1.85
N LEU A 9 -7.10 -6.99 1.93
CA LEU A 9 -6.76 -6.29 3.17
C LEU A 9 -8.00 -5.58 3.71
N VAL A 10 -8.68 -4.81 2.87
CA VAL A 10 -9.91 -4.07 3.24
C VAL A 10 -10.95 -5.01 3.84
N ARG A 11 -11.23 -6.12 3.14
CA ARG A 11 -12.18 -7.11 3.63
C ARG A 11 -11.77 -7.73 4.98
N ALA A 12 -10.50 -8.13 5.11
CA ALA A 12 -10.04 -8.78 6.34
C ALA A 12 -10.06 -7.85 7.55
N LEU A 13 -9.79 -6.56 7.36
CA LEU A 13 -9.86 -5.56 8.44
C LEU A 13 -11.31 -5.18 8.77
N GLY A 14 -12.19 -5.01 7.78
CA GLY A 14 -13.61 -4.79 8.04
C GLY A 14 -14.26 -5.94 8.83
N GLU A 15 -13.78 -7.17 8.66
CA GLU A 15 -14.23 -8.35 9.43
C GLU A 15 -13.70 -8.37 10.88
N THR A 16 -12.54 -7.78 11.16
CA THR A 16 -11.82 -7.95 12.45
C THR A 16 -11.68 -6.67 13.27
N SER A 17 -11.87 -5.50 12.67
CA SER A 17 -11.67 -4.18 13.28
C SER A 17 -12.53 -3.10 12.58
N PRO A 18 -13.88 -3.21 12.63
CA PRO A 18 -14.78 -2.35 11.87
C PRO A 18 -14.79 -0.86 12.29
N GLU A 19 -14.38 -0.53 13.52
CA GLU A 19 -14.36 0.86 14.00
C GLU A 19 -13.03 1.59 13.68
N GLY A 20 -12.14 0.96 12.92
CA GLY A 20 -10.76 1.44 12.73
C GLY A 20 -10.19 1.23 11.34
N ASP A 21 -11.03 1.14 10.30
CA ASP A 21 -10.59 0.91 8.92
C ASP A 21 -10.52 2.19 8.06
N ASP A 22 -11.00 3.35 8.54
CA ASP A 22 -10.95 4.66 7.87
C ASP A 22 -9.55 5.04 7.32
N TRP A 23 -8.48 4.61 7.99
CA TRP A 23 -7.12 4.88 7.54
C TRP A 23 -6.76 4.16 6.23
N LEU A 24 -7.50 3.10 5.85
CA LEU A 24 -7.26 2.36 4.60
C LEU A 24 -7.49 3.21 3.36
N GLU A 25 -8.37 4.21 3.42
CA GLU A 25 -8.55 5.18 2.35
C GLU A 25 -7.28 6.02 2.13
N ARG A 26 -6.52 6.24 3.20
CA ARG A 26 -5.26 7.00 3.21
C ARG A 26 -4.03 6.13 3.02
N LEU A 27 -4.16 4.80 3.14
CA LEU A 27 -3.06 3.85 2.97
C LEU A 27 -2.25 4.06 1.68
N PRO A 28 -2.87 4.37 0.53
CA PRO A 28 -2.14 4.76 -0.69
C PRO A 28 -1.13 5.88 -0.51
N GLU A 29 -1.57 6.95 0.13
CA GLU A 29 -0.77 8.15 0.33
C GLU A 29 0.30 7.91 1.40
N LEU A 30 -0.05 7.20 2.48
CA LEU A 30 0.89 6.81 3.52
C LEU A 30 2.03 5.94 2.98
N ALA A 31 1.71 4.97 2.11
CA ALA A 31 2.71 4.12 1.46
C ALA A 31 3.67 4.93 0.58
N ARG A 32 3.14 5.88 -0.22
CA ARG A 32 3.97 6.76 -1.05
C ARG A 32 4.92 7.61 -0.21
N ARG A 33 4.43 8.21 0.88
CA ARG A 33 5.27 9.01 1.79
C ARG A 33 6.37 8.18 2.44
N ALA A 34 6.03 7.02 2.99
CA ALA A 34 7.00 6.12 3.62
C ALA A 34 8.09 5.65 2.64
N VAL A 35 7.72 5.40 1.38
CA VAL A 35 8.67 5.01 0.32
C VAL A 35 9.52 6.21 -0.11
N ALA A 36 8.94 7.40 -0.25
CA ALA A 36 9.66 8.62 -0.61
C ALA A 36 10.70 9.05 0.43
N GLU A 37 10.41 8.88 1.73
CA GLU A 37 11.38 9.10 2.83
C GLU A 37 12.65 8.26 2.69
N ARG A 38 12.59 7.16 1.91
CA ARG A 38 13.71 6.26 1.64
C ARG A 38 14.36 6.52 0.27
N GLY A 39 13.98 7.59 -0.43
CA GLY A 39 14.47 7.90 -1.77
C GLY A 39 13.99 6.94 -2.86
N LEU A 40 12.87 6.25 -2.62
CA LEU A 40 12.29 5.28 -3.54
C LEU A 40 10.99 5.84 -4.16
N THR A 41 10.56 5.27 -5.27
CA THR A 41 9.28 5.58 -5.92
C THR A 41 8.40 4.34 -6.02
N VAL A 42 7.14 4.46 -5.64
CA VAL A 42 6.15 3.38 -5.78
C VAL A 42 5.82 3.17 -7.25
N GLU A 43 5.99 1.94 -7.74
CA GLU A 43 5.61 1.54 -9.09
C GLU A 43 4.20 0.94 -9.11
N ARG A 44 3.92 -0.02 -8.22
CA ARG A 44 2.60 -0.66 -8.13
C ARG A 44 2.37 -1.35 -6.80
N VAL A 45 1.10 -1.55 -6.46
CA VAL A 45 0.68 -2.49 -5.42
C VAL A 45 0.76 -3.92 -5.94
N GLN A 46 1.21 -4.85 -5.11
CA GLN A 46 1.10 -6.27 -5.42
C GLN A 46 -0.34 -6.75 -5.25
N VAL A 47 -0.88 -7.38 -6.30
CA VAL A 47 -2.19 -8.04 -6.28
C VAL A 47 -2.01 -9.57 -6.23
N PRO A 48 -2.83 -10.32 -5.46
CA PRO A 48 -4.03 -9.89 -4.73
C PRO A 48 -3.77 -9.17 -3.39
N GLY A 49 -2.51 -8.92 -3.03
CA GLY A 49 -2.11 -8.27 -1.77
C GLY A 49 -2.26 -9.15 -0.54
N GLY A 50 -1.82 -8.62 0.61
CA GLY A 50 -1.88 -9.31 1.90
C GLY A 50 -3.26 -9.22 2.56
N ARG A 51 -3.50 -10.06 3.57
CA ARG A 51 -4.67 -9.96 4.46
C ARG A 51 -4.45 -8.98 5.62
N SER A 52 -3.20 -8.79 6.02
CA SER A 52 -2.79 -7.96 7.16
C SER A 52 -1.62 -7.05 6.80
N SER A 53 -1.23 -7.01 5.52
CA SER A 53 -0.09 -6.27 5.04
C SER A 53 -0.31 -5.72 3.64
N LEU A 54 0.41 -4.65 3.33
CA LEU A 54 0.55 -4.08 2.01
C LEU A 54 1.96 -4.42 1.49
N VAL A 55 2.05 -4.88 0.25
CA VAL A 55 3.32 -5.05 -0.46
C VAL A 55 3.28 -4.16 -1.69
N VAL A 56 4.31 -3.35 -1.86
CA VAL A 56 4.50 -2.46 -3.01
C VAL A 56 5.78 -2.84 -3.74
N LEU A 57 5.77 -2.73 -5.06
CA LEU A 57 7.00 -2.67 -5.83
C LEU A 57 7.44 -1.23 -5.95
N VAL A 58 8.74 -1.04 -5.81
CA VAL A 58 9.36 0.27 -5.81
C VAL A 58 10.56 0.29 -6.75
N ARG A 59 10.95 1.50 -7.13
CA ARG A 59 12.19 1.77 -7.87
C ARG A 59 13.07 2.71 -7.08
N THR A 60 14.37 2.54 -7.24
CA THR A 60 15.37 3.50 -6.80
C THR A 60 15.28 4.79 -7.61
N ALA A 61 15.98 5.83 -7.17
CA ALA A 61 16.12 7.08 -7.91
C ALA A 61 16.66 6.87 -9.33
N ASP A 62 17.55 5.88 -9.51
CA ASP A 62 18.12 5.51 -10.82
C ASP A 62 17.21 4.59 -11.65
N GLY A 63 15.99 4.32 -11.18
CA GLY A 63 15.00 3.52 -11.88
C GLY A 63 15.15 2.00 -11.72
N THR A 64 16.08 1.52 -10.88
CA THR A 64 16.28 0.08 -10.64
C THR A 64 15.20 -0.48 -9.70
N PRO A 65 14.62 -1.66 -9.95
CA PRO A 65 13.68 -2.30 -9.01
C PRO A 65 14.31 -2.59 -7.64
N ALA A 66 13.54 -2.42 -6.57
CA ALA A 66 13.92 -2.76 -5.20
C ALA A 66 12.76 -3.41 -4.41
#